data_AF-A0A2E7UW71-F1
#
_entry.id   AF-A0A2E7UW71-F1
#
_cell.length_a   1.000
_cell.length_b   1.000
_cell.length_c   1.000
_cell.angle_alpha   90.00
_cell.angle_beta   90.00
_cell.angle_gamma   90.00
#
_symmetry.space_group_name_H-M   'P 1'
#
loop_
_entity.id
_entity.type
_entity.pdbx_description
1 polymer ?
#
loop_
_entity_poly.entity_id
_entity_poly.type
_entity_poly.pdbx_seq_one_letter_code
_entity_poly.pdbx_strand_id
1 'polypeptide(L)'
;MKSTTRVVWTWAAAAVASAAVAACGGNKADSAAVDGPECRDNPPLDWDNFGKGHMDKHCNGCHSVLIPEYQRQGAPAGVDFNTYGDVLAWRERIVARGTRAVLDEPTMPPGGGPSDEELSNVLEWLDCEVAKDKTALSRGR
;
A
#
# COMPACT_ATOMS: atom_id res chain seq x y z
N MET A 1 18.05 -68.59 7.09
CA MET A 1 19.08 -68.99 8.09
C MET A 1 20.22 -67.99 7.94
N LYS A 2 20.65 -67.12 8.85
CA LYS A 2 20.61 -66.95 10.31
C LYS A 2 20.54 -65.42 10.56
N SER A 3 19.57 -64.90 11.29
CA SER A 3 19.58 -64.71 12.75
C SER A 3 20.52 -63.60 13.25
N THR A 4 19.88 -62.55 13.82
CA THR A 4 20.28 -61.73 15.00
C THR A 4 21.56 -60.89 14.91
N THR A 5 21.61 -59.63 15.38
CA THR A 5 21.45 -59.29 16.81
C THR A 5 21.20 -57.78 16.99
N ARG A 6 20.26 -57.43 17.89
CA ARG A 6 19.98 -56.07 18.38
C ARG A 6 21.06 -55.65 19.39
N VAL A 7 21.45 -54.39 19.40
CA VAL A 7 22.15 -53.78 20.53
C VAL A 7 21.30 -52.64 21.07
N VAL A 8 20.71 -52.91 22.23
CA VAL A 8 20.05 -51.94 23.13
C VAL A 8 21.11 -51.50 24.12
N TRP A 9 21.38 -50.20 24.22
CA TRP A 9 22.09 -49.61 25.36
C TRP A 9 21.23 -48.52 25.97
N THR A 10 20.57 -48.90 27.06
CA THR A 10 20.02 -48.02 28.08
C THR A 10 21.11 -47.59 29.06
N TRP A 11 20.74 -46.67 29.96
CA TRP A 11 21.45 -46.13 31.14
C TRP A 11 22.36 -44.92 30.79
N ALA A 12 22.32 -43.79 31.50
CA ALA A 12 21.84 -43.51 32.84
C ALA A 12 21.40 -42.05 32.98
N ALA A 13 20.44 -41.85 33.88
CA ALA A 13 19.97 -40.56 34.35
C ALA A 13 21.07 -39.78 35.09
N ALA A 14 21.18 -38.49 34.79
CA ALA A 14 21.76 -37.50 35.69
C ALA A 14 20.73 -36.40 35.89
N ALA A 15 20.05 -36.46 37.02
CA ALA A 15 19.18 -35.40 37.49
C ALA A 15 20.01 -34.21 37.95
N VAL A 16 19.82 -33.06 37.32
CA VAL A 16 20.17 -31.76 37.92
C VAL A 16 18.87 -31.00 38.12
N ALA A 17 18.41 -30.99 39.36
CA ALA A 17 17.38 -30.09 39.84
C ALA A 17 18.00 -28.70 40.04
N SER A 18 17.41 -27.65 39.45
CA SER A 18 17.61 -26.27 39.88
C SER A 18 16.49 -25.35 39.38
N ALA A 19 15.84 -24.73 40.37
CA ALA A 19 15.15 -23.44 40.37
C ALA A 19 13.92 -23.26 39.46
N ALA A 20 12.76 -23.30 40.11
CA ALA A 20 11.57 -22.59 39.68
C ALA A 20 11.82 -21.06 39.69
N VAL A 21 11.64 -20.43 38.53
CA VAL A 21 11.35 -19.00 38.45
C VAL A 21 9.95 -18.87 37.85
N ALA A 22 9.00 -18.50 38.70
CA ALA A 22 7.70 -18.02 38.27
C ALA A 22 7.91 -16.64 37.62
N ALA A 23 8.03 -16.62 36.30
CA ALA A 23 7.95 -15.39 35.51
C ALA A 23 6.59 -15.36 34.80
N CYS A 24 5.58 -14.79 35.46
CA CYS A 24 4.46 -14.18 34.77
C CYS A 24 4.95 -12.89 34.11
N GLY A 25 5.74 -13.02 33.05
CA GLY A 25 5.98 -11.94 32.11
C GLY A 25 4.87 -12.02 31.07
N GLY A 26 3.83 -11.21 31.25
CA GLY A 26 2.81 -11.06 30.22
C GLY A 26 3.48 -10.67 28.92
N ASN A 27 3.42 -11.56 27.93
CA ASN A 27 3.73 -11.20 26.56
C ASN A 27 2.77 -10.08 26.20
N LYS A 28 3.23 -8.83 26.31
CA LYS A 28 2.83 -7.84 25.34
C LYS A 28 3.33 -8.42 24.02
N ALA A 29 2.44 -9.15 23.36
CA ALA A 29 2.42 -9.10 21.92
C ALA A 29 2.27 -7.61 21.63
N ASP A 30 3.41 -6.93 21.45
CA ASP A 30 3.42 -5.73 20.68
C ASP A 30 2.79 -6.17 19.37
N SER A 31 1.52 -5.80 19.19
CA SER A 31 0.92 -5.80 17.89
C SER A 31 1.93 -5.04 17.06
N ALA A 32 2.71 -5.76 16.24
CA ALA A 32 3.30 -5.16 15.08
C ALA A 32 2.08 -4.63 14.34
N ALA A 33 1.77 -3.34 14.59
CA ALA A 33 1.18 -2.52 13.59
C ALA A 33 1.99 -2.87 12.35
N VAL A 34 1.29 -3.41 11.36
CA VAL A 34 1.90 -3.60 10.05
C VAL A 34 2.11 -2.18 9.59
N ASP A 35 3.20 -1.57 10.04
CA ASP A 35 3.66 -0.29 9.56
C ASP A 35 3.81 -0.55 8.07
N GLY A 36 2.93 0.07 7.29
CA GLY A 36 3.07 0.07 5.84
C GLY A 36 4.48 0.54 5.49
N PRO A 37 4.94 0.33 4.24
CA PRO A 37 6.25 0.84 3.83
C PRO A 37 6.39 2.28 4.33
N GLU A 38 7.45 2.52 5.11
CA GLU A 38 7.80 3.88 5.54
C GLU A 38 7.82 4.75 4.29
N CYS A 39 7.03 5.82 4.31
CA CYS A 39 7.00 6.76 3.19
C CYS A 39 8.40 7.35 3.05
N ARG A 40 8.88 7.45 1.82
CA ARG A 40 10.23 7.91 1.53
C ARG A 40 10.40 9.36 1.98
N ASP A 41 9.37 10.18 1.75
CA ASP A 41 9.38 11.61 2.08
C ASP A 41 8.96 11.86 3.53
N ASN A 42 9.65 12.81 4.19
CA ASN A 42 9.37 13.26 5.54
C ASN A 42 9.41 14.81 5.62
N PRO A 43 8.25 15.49 5.76
CA PRO A 43 6.92 14.91 5.92
C PRO A 43 6.46 14.14 4.67
N PRO A 44 5.57 13.14 4.83
CA PRO A 44 4.99 12.43 3.69
C PRO A 44 4.26 13.36 2.72
N LEU A 45 4.20 12.95 1.46
CA LEU A 45 3.35 13.61 0.46
C LEU A 45 1.88 13.45 0.86
N ASP A 46 1.14 14.54 0.74
CA ASP A 46 -0.29 14.61 1.06
C ASP A 46 -1.07 15.34 -0.04
N TRP A 47 -2.39 15.39 0.10
CA TRP A 47 -3.27 16.08 -0.84
C TRP A 47 -2.90 17.56 -1.04
N ASP A 48 -2.58 18.28 0.03
CA ASP A 48 -2.39 19.73 0.01
C ASP A 48 -0.99 20.12 -0.51
N ASN A 49 0.03 19.32 -0.20
CA ASN A 49 1.42 19.57 -0.55
C ASN A 49 1.81 19.03 -1.94
N PHE A 50 1.08 18.03 -2.46
CA PHE A 50 1.40 17.38 -3.73
C PHE A 50 0.16 16.95 -4.53
N GLY A 51 -0.72 16.14 -3.92
CA GLY A 51 -1.75 15.38 -4.62
C GLY A 51 -2.70 16.24 -5.46
N LYS A 52 -3.18 17.36 -4.91
CA LYS A 52 -4.06 18.29 -5.61
C LYS A 52 -3.38 18.90 -6.84
N GLY A 53 -2.13 19.35 -6.69
CA GLY A 53 -1.36 19.94 -7.77
C GLY A 53 -1.13 18.96 -8.91
N HIS A 54 -0.82 17.70 -8.57
CA HIS A 54 -0.65 16.63 -9.56
C HIS A 54 -1.95 16.35 -10.32
N MET A 55 -3.08 16.18 -9.61
CA MET A 55 -4.39 15.94 -10.23
C MET A 55 -4.81 17.09 -11.14
N ASP A 56 -4.63 18.33 -10.69
CA ASP A 56 -4.96 19.52 -11.48
C ASP A 56 -4.14 19.61 -12.77
N LYS A 57 -2.84 19.32 -12.68
CA LYS A 57 -1.91 19.41 -13.81
C LYS A 57 -2.09 18.29 -14.82
N HIS A 58 -2.26 17.05 -14.38
CA HIS A 58 -2.15 15.87 -15.24
C HIS A 58 -3.48 15.15 -15.51
N CYS A 59 -4.50 15.34 -14.66
CA CYS A 59 -5.73 14.55 -14.75
C CYS A 59 -6.98 15.40 -15.05
N ASN A 60 -7.13 16.54 -14.36
CA ASN A 60 -8.35 17.35 -14.38
C ASN A 60 -8.57 18.11 -15.70
N GLY A 61 -7.60 18.09 -16.63
CA GLY A 61 -7.83 18.55 -18.01
C GLY A 61 -8.87 17.72 -18.77
N CYS A 62 -9.07 16.45 -18.38
CA CYS A 62 -10.07 15.55 -18.96
C CYS A 62 -11.05 14.99 -17.91
N HIS A 63 -10.60 14.83 -16.66
CA HIS A 63 -11.32 14.22 -15.55
C HIS A 63 -11.78 15.26 -14.53
N SER A 64 -12.55 16.25 -14.96
CA SER A 64 -13.07 17.29 -14.08
C SER A 64 -14.55 17.55 -14.36
N VAL A 65 -15.29 17.83 -13.29
CA VAL A 65 -16.72 18.21 -13.36
C VAL A 65 -16.95 19.48 -14.19
N LEU A 66 -15.91 20.29 -14.38
CA LEU A 66 -15.96 21.52 -15.16
C LEU A 66 -15.75 21.29 -16.66
N ILE A 67 -15.34 20.08 -17.07
CA ILE A 67 -15.07 19.76 -18.47
C ILE A 67 -16.32 19.12 -19.09
N PRO A 68 -16.95 19.78 -20.08
CA PRO A 68 -18.11 19.22 -20.76
C PRO A 68 -17.72 17.98 -21.56
N GLU A 69 -18.67 17.05 -21.75
CA GLU A 69 -18.44 15.73 -22.34
C GLU A 69 -17.62 15.75 -23.64
N TYR A 70 -17.92 16.67 -24.55
CA TYR A 70 -17.24 16.80 -25.85
C TYR A 70 -15.75 17.23 -25.76
N GLN A 71 -15.29 17.71 -24.59
CA GLN A 71 -13.90 18.11 -24.36
C GLN A 71 -13.10 17.11 -23.53
N ARG A 72 -13.74 16.05 -22.99
CA ARG A 72 -13.12 15.08 -22.07
C ARG A 72 -12.11 14.13 -22.71
N GLN A 73 -11.82 14.26 -24.01
CA GLN A 73 -10.89 13.37 -24.73
C GLN A 73 -11.24 11.87 -24.57
N GLY A 74 -12.54 11.56 -24.50
CA GLY A 74 -13.04 10.21 -24.25
C GLY A 74 -13.09 9.77 -22.79
N ALA A 75 -12.68 10.62 -21.83
CA ALA A 75 -12.87 10.34 -20.41
C ALA A 75 -14.38 10.31 -20.06
N PRO A 76 -14.88 9.27 -19.37
CA PRO A 76 -16.30 9.15 -19.04
C PRO A 76 -16.80 10.25 -18.12
N ALA A 77 -18.04 10.70 -18.32
CA ALA A 77 -18.73 11.59 -17.37
C ALA A 77 -18.85 10.95 -15.97
N GLY A 78 -18.62 11.74 -14.92
CA GLY A 78 -18.68 11.27 -13.52
C GLY A 78 -17.41 10.54 -13.04
N VAL A 79 -16.39 10.40 -13.88
CA VAL A 79 -15.03 9.99 -13.48
C VAL A 79 -14.19 11.26 -13.39
N ASP A 80 -14.31 11.96 -12.27
CA ASP A 80 -13.70 13.26 -12.00
C ASP A 80 -12.72 13.16 -10.83
N PHE A 81 -11.72 14.04 -10.72
CA PHE A 81 -10.70 14.03 -9.65
C PHE A 81 -10.50 15.42 -9.01
N ASN A 82 -11.58 16.18 -8.88
CA ASN A 82 -11.54 17.54 -8.33
C ASN A 82 -11.30 17.57 -6.82
N THR A 83 -11.63 16.50 -6.11
CA THR A 83 -11.51 16.40 -4.66
C THR A 83 -10.74 15.16 -4.21
N TYR A 84 -10.21 15.20 -2.99
CA TYR A 84 -9.57 14.04 -2.37
C TYR A 84 -10.53 12.83 -2.27
N GLY A 85 -11.81 13.07 -2.00
CA GLY A 85 -12.84 12.03 -1.96
C GLY A 85 -13.01 11.31 -3.31
N ASP A 86 -12.88 12.05 -4.42
CA ASP A 86 -12.95 11.46 -5.74
C ASP A 86 -11.72 10.57 -6.03
N VAL A 87 -10.53 11.02 -5.64
CA VAL A 87 -9.30 10.23 -5.75
C VAL A 87 -9.39 8.95 -4.91
N LEU A 88 -9.89 9.04 -3.67
CA LEU A 88 -10.15 7.86 -2.83
C LEU A 88 -11.09 6.88 -3.53
N ALA A 89 -12.18 7.35 -4.12
CA ALA A 89 -13.14 6.51 -4.82
C ALA A 89 -12.50 5.77 -6.01
N TRP A 90 -11.63 6.45 -6.77
CA TRP A 90 -11.06 5.95 -8.02
C TRP A 90 -9.61 5.48 -7.95
N ARG A 91 -9.00 5.44 -6.76
CA ARG A 91 -7.58 5.10 -6.54
C ARG A 91 -7.07 3.94 -7.41
N GLU A 92 -7.77 2.80 -7.42
CA GLU A 92 -7.30 1.61 -8.13
C GLU A 92 -7.23 1.85 -9.64
N ARG A 93 -8.15 2.67 -10.18
CA ARG A 93 -8.16 3.04 -11.60
C ARG A 93 -7.07 4.07 -11.92
N ILE A 94 -6.80 5.01 -11.02
CA ILE A 94 -5.71 5.97 -11.13
C ILE A 94 -4.37 5.22 -11.15
N VAL A 95 -4.13 4.36 -10.17
CA VAL A 95 -2.92 3.51 -10.11
C VAL A 95 -2.76 2.69 -11.39
N ALA A 96 -3.81 1.99 -11.81
CA ALA A 96 -3.74 1.08 -12.96
C ALA A 96 -3.51 1.77 -14.32
N ARG A 97 -3.74 3.08 -14.44
CA ARG A 97 -3.74 3.77 -15.74
C ARG A 97 -2.80 4.96 -15.81
N GLY A 98 -2.53 5.63 -14.69
CA GLY A 98 -1.71 6.83 -14.57
C GLY A 98 -0.38 6.64 -13.84
N THR A 99 -0.06 5.42 -13.41
CA THR A 99 1.22 5.11 -12.74
C THR A 99 1.88 3.88 -13.34
N ARG A 100 3.15 3.66 -12.98
CA ARG A 100 3.92 2.47 -13.38
C ARG A 100 3.75 1.24 -12.48
N ALA A 101 2.82 1.29 -11.51
CA ALA A 101 2.60 0.16 -10.62
C ALA A 101 2.02 -1.08 -11.32
N VAL A 102 1.35 -0.89 -12.45
CA VAL A 102 0.67 -1.96 -13.21
C VAL A 102 1.13 -2.05 -14.65
N LEU A 103 1.44 -0.91 -15.29
CA LEU A 103 1.85 -0.81 -16.68
C LEU A 103 3.22 -0.16 -16.76
N ASP A 104 4.15 -0.72 -17.54
CA ASP A 104 5.47 -0.10 -17.75
C ASP A 104 5.33 1.32 -18.36
N GLU A 105 4.34 1.48 -19.25
CA GLU A 105 3.96 2.75 -19.86
C GLU A 105 2.51 3.11 -19.50
N PRO A 106 2.29 4.12 -18.63
CA PRO A 106 0.96 4.59 -18.28
C PRO A 106 0.19 5.07 -19.50
N THR A 107 -1.09 4.71 -19.60
CA THR A 107 -1.96 5.12 -20.70
C THR A 107 -2.61 6.49 -20.49
N MET A 108 -2.45 7.08 -19.31
CA MET A 108 -3.02 8.36 -18.93
C MET A 108 -1.92 9.26 -18.34
N PRO A 109 -1.92 10.56 -18.67
CA PRO A 109 -2.75 11.22 -19.69
C PRO A 109 -2.34 10.86 -21.13
N PRO A 110 -3.25 10.93 -22.11
CA PRO A 110 -2.99 10.50 -23.50
C PRO A 110 -1.99 11.40 -24.25
N GLY A 111 -1.80 12.64 -23.80
CA GLY A 111 -0.88 13.62 -24.41
C GLY A 111 0.57 13.55 -23.93
N GLY A 112 0.91 12.54 -23.12
CA GLY A 112 2.19 12.45 -22.43
C GLY A 112 2.06 12.86 -20.96
N GLY A 113 2.63 12.04 -20.08
CA GLY A 113 2.44 12.11 -18.64
C GLY A 113 3.49 12.90 -17.86
N PRO A 114 3.47 12.77 -16.53
CA PRO A 114 4.49 13.31 -15.63
C PRO A 114 5.89 12.74 -15.93
N SER A 115 6.93 13.36 -15.37
CA SER A 115 8.29 12.80 -15.40
C SER A 115 8.37 11.51 -14.58
N ASP A 116 9.45 10.72 -14.76
CA ASP A 116 9.68 9.50 -13.98
C ASP A 116 9.73 9.77 -12.46
N GLU A 117 10.33 10.89 -12.06
CA GLU A 117 10.36 11.34 -10.67
C GLU A 117 8.95 11.66 -10.15
N GLU A 118 8.16 12.40 -10.92
CA GLU A 118 6.78 12.73 -10.53
C GLU A 118 5.87 11.49 -10.52
N LEU A 119 6.11 10.50 -11.38
CA LEU A 119 5.47 9.18 -11.35
C LEU A 119 5.83 8.38 -10.09
N SER A 120 7.06 8.51 -9.59
CA SER A 120 7.45 7.93 -8.30
C SER A 120 6.72 8.63 -7.16
N ASN A 121 6.62 9.96 -7.18
CA ASN A 121 5.99 10.75 -6.12
C ASN A 121 4.48 10.49 -6.04
N VAL A 122 3.79 10.41 -7.19
CA VAL A 122 2.35 10.10 -7.21
C VAL A 122 2.08 8.69 -6.71
N LEU A 123 2.93 7.71 -7.04
CA LEU A 123 2.75 6.35 -6.53
C LEU A 123 2.94 6.30 -5.01
N GLU A 124 3.99 6.96 -4.51
CA GLU A 124 4.21 7.08 -3.07
C GLU A 124 3.01 7.70 -2.36
N TRP A 125 2.54 8.86 -2.82
CA TRP A 125 1.37 9.52 -2.24
C TRP A 125 0.11 8.63 -2.26
N LEU A 126 -0.17 7.96 -3.38
CA LEU A 126 -1.31 7.05 -3.52
C LEU A 126 -1.23 5.83 -2.58
N ASP A 127 -0.03 5.37 -2.24
CA ASP A 127 0.19 4.23 -1.33
C ASP A 127 0.25 4.67 0.14
N CYS A 128 0.82 5.85 0.41
CA CYS A 128 1.10 6.34 1.74
C CYS A 128 -0.07 7.04 2.42
N GLU A 129 -0.83 7.84 1.68
CA GLU A 129 -1.99 8.56 2.21
C GLU A 129 -3.28 7.86 1.75
N VAL A 130 -3.51 7.86 0.43
CA VAL A 130 -4.80 7.47 -0.17
C VAL A 130 -5.18 6.02 0.13
N ALA A 131 -4.22 5.08 0.08
CA ALA A 131 -4.50 3.67 0.38
C ALA A 131 -4.85 3.45 1.85
N LYS A 132 -4.13 4.12 2.76
CA LYS A 132 -4.34 4.00 4.21
C LYS A 132 -5.71 4.54 4.58
N ASP A 133 -6.08 5.71 4.07
CA ASP A 133 -7.37 6.35 4.31
C ASP A 133 -8.52 5.53 3.72
N LYS A 134 -8.40 5.05 2.49
CA LYS A 134 -9.42 4.17 1.87
C LYS A 134 -9.63 2.90 2.68
N THR A 135 -8.56 2.33 3.22
CA THR A 135 -8.62 1.14 4.07
C THR A 135 -9.25 1.44 5.42
N ALA A 136 -8.97 2.60 6.03
CA ALA A 136 -9.62 3.03 7.26
C ALA A 136 -11.14 3.20 7.05
N LEU A 137 -11.55 3.82 5.95
CA LEU A 137 -12.96 4.02 5.59
C LEU A 137 -13.71 2.71 5.33
N SER A 138 -13.06 1.69 4.76
CA SER A 138 -13.69 0.40 4.50
C SER A 138 -13.81 -0.48 5.75
N ARG A 139 -12.96 -0.28 6.77
CA ARG A 139 -13.01 -1.01 8.04
C ARG A 139 -13.98 -0.40 9.06
N GLY A 140 -14.36 0.87 8.89
CA GLY A 140 -15.31 1.57 9.76
C GLY A 140 -16.79 1.42 9.36
N ARG A 141 -17.09 0.57 8.37
CA ARG A 141 -18.44 0.35 7.83
C ARG A 141 -18.96 -1.03 8.18
#